data_AF-A0A1E7HJ78-F1
#
_entry.id   AF-A0A1E7HJ78-F1
#
_cell.length_a   1.000
_cell.length_b   1.000
_cell.length_c   1.000
_cell.angle_alpha   90.00
_cell.angle_beta   90.00
_cell.angle_gamma   90.00
#
_symmetry.space_group_name_H-M   'P 1'
#
loop_
_entity.id
_entity.type
_entity.pdbx_description
1 polymer ?
#
loop_
_entity_poly.entity_id
_entity_poly.type
_entity_poly.pdbx_seq_one_letter_code
_entity_poly.pdbx_strand_id
1 'polypeptide(L)'
;MLSKYEVVIGLEVHAQLTTNTKIFCNCSTTFGNQPNSQTCPVCLGLPGALPVLNKKVVEYAVRTGLATECTIAPRSIFARKNYFYPDLPKGYQISQFELPICEHGRLEIETENGKKTIGITRIHMEEDAGKLLHDSDAGSRVDLNRACTPLLEIVSEPDMSSSDEAIAYLKKLHQIIVYLGVCDGNLEEGSFRCDANVSIRPWGQKELGTRAELKNINSFRFIKQAIDYEVERQADILEEGGRVVQETRLFDTDSGTSRSMRSKEEAHDYRYFPDPDLVPLIVSEEWVEQARRELPELPAAKIERFVKEYEIPRYDAEVLATERANADYYDALVKLHGNGKLCSNWVMGEVLRALNDNNSTIDDGPVTPQLLGGMLKRIDDKTISGKIAKKVFDAMWQSGKDADTIIEEQGLTQVSDLSAIEPLVDEVIAANPGQVAEYRGGKEKLLGFFVGQIMKASKGKANPGALNELLKKKLAGD
;
A
#
# COMPACT_ATOMS: atom_id res chain seq x y z
N MET A 1 -22.56 -9.94 26.31
CA MET A 1 -22.01 -8.83 27.12
C MET A 1 -22.07 -7.51 26.36
N LEU A 2 -21.54 -7.44 25.13
CA LEU A 2 -21.62 -6.25 24.25
C LEU A 2 -23.03 -5.73 23.87
N SER A 3 -24.10 -6.51 24.07
CA SER A 3 -25.46 -6.10 23.69
C SER A 3 -26.01 -4.91 24.50
N LYS A 4 -25.38 -4.53 25.61
CA LYS A 4 -25.79 -3.38 26.44
C LYS A 4 -25.03 -2.09 26.15
N TYR A 5 -23.88 -2.18 25.48
CA TYR A 5 -22.96 -1.07 25.29
C TYR A 5 -22.69 -0.80 23.81
N GLU A 6 -22.60 0.47 23.46
CA GLU A 6 -22.03 0.98 22.22
C GLU A 6 -20.53 1.21 22.43
N VAL A 7 -19.72 0.74 21.49
CA VAL A 7 -18.27 0.94 21.47
C VAL A 7 -17.95 2.23 20.71
N VAL A 8 -17.01 3.01 21.24
CA VAL A 8 -16.54 4.25 20.64
C VAL A 8 -15.01 4.23 20.60
N ILE A 9 -14.45 4.30 19.40
CA ILE A 9 -13.02 4.21 19.15
C ILE A 9 -12.56 5.43 18.34
N GLY A 10 -11.48 6.05 18.80
CA GLY A 10 -10.68 7.02 18.03
C GLY A 10 -9.24 6.54 17.93
N LEU A 11 -8.56 6.88 16.83
CA LEU A 11 -7.20 6.44 16.56
C LEU A 11 -6.28 7.65 16.38
N GLU A 12 -5.07 7.53 16.91
CA GLU A 12 -3.98 8.48 16.76
C GLU A 12 -2.84 7.78 16.02
N VAL A 13 -2.66 8.16 14.75
CA VAL A 13 -1.73 7.49 13.85
C VAL A 13 -0.52 8.39 13.62
N HIS A 14 0.68 7.85 13.82
CA HIS A 14 1.92 8.53 13.49
C HIS A 14 2.54 7.89 12.24
N ALA A 15 2.71 8.70 11.19
CA ALA A 15 3.34 8.29 9.94
C ALA A 15 4.70 9.00 9.78
N GLN A 16 5.79 8.24 9.79
CA GLN A 16 7.14 8.70 9.52
C GLN A 16 7.31 8.98 8.03
N LEU A 17 7.80 10.18 7.72
CA LEU A 17 7.89 10.62 6.34
C LEU A 17 9.17 10.13 5.64
N THR A 18 9.04 9.75 4.37
CA THR A 18 10.12 9.28 3.49
C THR A 18 10.97 10.43 2.91
N THR A 19 11.20 11.49 3.69
CA THR A 19 12.05 12.62 3.25
C THR A 19 13.52 12.26 3.38
N ASN A 20 14.39 12.81 2.53
CA ASN A 20 15.84 12.59 2.61
C ASN A 20 16.49 13.23 3.84
N THR A 21 15.93 14.35 4.30
CA THR A 21 16.42 15.12 5.44
C THR A 21 15.37 15.23 6.54
N LYS A 22 15.84 15.43 7.77
CA LYS A 22 15.02 15.65 8.96
C LYS A 22 14.11 16.88 8.86
N ILE A 23 13.13 17.01 9.76
CA ILE A 23 12.10 18.06 9.67
C ILE A 23 12.67 19.47 9.91
N PHE A 24 13.69 19.58 10.76
CA PHE A 24 14.25 20.86 11.20
C PHE A 24 15.75 21.02 10.93
N CYS A 25 16.40 20.05 10.28
CA CYS A 25 17.83 20.09 9.96
C CYS A 25 18.19 19.21 8.74
N ASN A 26 19.44 19.31 8.27
CA ASN A 26 19.92 18.60 7.07
C ASN A 26 20.45 17.18 7.32
N CYS A 27 20.30 16.62 8.52
CA CYS A 27 20.70 15.24 8.77
C CYS A 27 19.83 14.27 7.97
N SER A 28 20.42 13.14 7.58
CA SER A 28 19.73 12.02 6.94
C SER A 28 18.70 11.38 7.88
N THR A 29 17.66 10.80 7.30
CA THR A 29 16.59 10.01 7.92
C THR A 29 16.75 8.50 7.69
N THR A 30 17.78 8.09 6.94
CA THR A 30 17.98 6.69 6.54
C THR A 30 18.11 5.77 7.75
N PHE A 31 17.32 4.70 7.79
CA PHE A 31 17.32 3.72 8.87
C PHE A 31 18.60 2.83 8.84
N GLY A 32 18.94 2.24 9.99
CA GLY A 32 19.96 1.18 10.09
C GLY A 32 21.42 1.64 10.25
N ASN A 33 21.69 2.94 10.32
CA ASN A 33 23.05 3.45 10.54
C ASN A 33 23.55 3.27 11.98
N GLN A 34 24.87 3.43 12.19
CA GLN A 34 25.48 3.35 13.51
C GLN A 34 24.86 4.36 14.48
N PRO A 35 24.68 4.01 15.77
CA PRO A 35 24.06 4.91 16.75
C PRO A 35 24.70 6.30 16.80
N ASN A 36 23.86 7.33 16.88
CA ASN A 36 24.26 8.75 16.91
C ASN A 36 25.09 9.28 15.72
N SER A 37 25.22 8.53 14.62
CA SER A 37 25.95 8.96 13.41
C SER A 37 25.18 9.95 12.52
N GLN A 38 23.87 10.07 12.69
CA GLN A 38 22.99 10.96 11.91
C GLN A 38 22.49 12.14 12.75
N THR A 39 23.41 12.82 13.43
CA THR A 39 23.10 13.90 14.39
C THR A 39 23.80 15.21 14.03
N CYS A 40 23.26 16.32 14.51
CA CYS A 40 23.83 17.66 14.37
C CYS A 40 23.39 18.55 15.55
N PRO A 41 23.96 19.76 15.72
CA PRO A 41 23.60 20.65 16.82
C PRO A 41 22.10 20.89 17.00
N VAL A 42 21.33 20.98 15.91
CA VAL A 42 19.87 21.21 15.95
C VAL A 42 19.13 20.02 16.54
N CYS A 43 19.32 18.81 16.01
CA CYS A 43 18.60 17.65 16.51
C CYS A 43 19.11 17.14 17.85
N LEU A 44 20.33 17.53 18.24
CA LEU A 44 20.88 17.32 19.58
C LEU A 44 20.46 18.40 20.59
N GLY A 45 19.73 19.45 20.16
CA GLY A 45 19.32 20.53 21.06
C GLY A 45 20.48 21.29 21.69
N LEU A 46 21.61 21.43 20.99
CA LEU A 46 22.78 22.13 21.52
C LEU A 46 22.50 23.63 21.67
N PRO A 47 23.13 24.31 22.66
CA PRO A 47 22.95 25.74 22.86
C PRO A 47 23.23 26.56 21.59
N GLY A 48 22.27 27.43 21.23
CA GLY A 48 22.36 28.30 20.05
C GLY A 48 21.92 27.66 18.72
N ALA A 49 21.51 26.39 18.71
CA ALA A 49 20.96 25.76 17.51
C ALA A 49 19.50 26.19 17.27
N LEU A 50 19.12 26.42 16.01
CA LEU A 50 17.77 26.83 15.61
C LEU A 50 17.17 25.87 14.57
N PRO A 51 15.86 25.58 14.64
CA PRO A 51 15.18 24.73 13.67
C PRO A 51 14.95 25.44 12.33
N VAL A 52 15.05 24.70 11.23
CA VAL A 52 14.69 25.17 9.87
C VAL A 52 13.74 24.17 9.22
N LEU A 53 12.49 24.57 9.04
CA LEU A 53 11.43 23.70 8.50
C LEU A 53 11.76 23.17 7.10
N ASN A 54 11.63 21.85 6.94
CA ASN A 54 11.79 21.15 5.69
C ASN A 54 10.56 21.34 4.78
N LYS A 55 10.77 21.96 3.61
CA LYS A 55 9.71 22.22 2.62
C LYS A 55 8.99 20.93 2.16
N LYS A 56 9.70 19.81 2.05
CA LYS A 56 9.12 18.54 1.58
C LYS A 56 8.12 17.96 2.59
N VAL A 57 8.34 18.20 3.89
CA VAL A 57 7.42 17.80 4.96
C VAL A 57 6.08 18.53 4.80
N VAL A 58 6.10 19.83 4.50
CA VAL A 58 4.88 20.61 4.23
C VAL A 58 4.14 20.08 3.00
N GLU A 59 4.87 19.80 1.91
CA GLU A 59 4.29 19.23 0.69
C GLU A 59 3.59 17.89 0.96
N TYR A 60 4.22 17.01 1.75
CA TYR A 60 3.64 15.73 2.15
C TYR A 60 2.41 15.90 3.04
N ALA A 61 2.44 16.83 3.99
CA ALA A 61 1.29 17.13 4.85
C ALA A 61 0.09 17.62 4.03
N VAL A 62 0.31 18.56 3.11
CA VAL A 62 -0.73 19.08 2.21
C VAL A 62 -1.29 17.99 1.31
N ARG A 63 -0.44 17.16 0.69
CA ARG A 63 -0.89 16.04 -0.16
C ARG A 63 -1.71 15.02 0.63
N THR A 64 -1.29 14.70 1.85
CA THR A 64 -2.03 13.78 2.72
C THR A 64 -3.38 14.38 3.11
N GLY A 65 -3.41 15.67 3.47
CA GLY A 65 -4.65 16.39 3.76
C GLY A 65 -5.61 16.37 2.58
N LEU A 66 -5.14 16.67 1.36
CA LEU A 66 -5.98 16.64 0.17
C LEU A 66 -6.51 15.24 -0.14
N ALA A 67 -5.68 14.20 0.00
CA ALA A 67 -6.06 12.80 -0.23
C ALA A 67 -7.05 12.26 0.80
N THR A 68 -7.11 12.88 1.97
CA THR A 68 -8.04 12.56 3.07
C THR A 68 -9.16 13.58 3.20
N GLU A 69 -9.34 14.41 2.16
CA GLU A 69 -10.39 15.42 2.05
C GLU A 69 -10.42 16.44 3.21
N CYS A 70 -9.27 16.69 3.86
CA CYS A 70 -9.11 17.74 4.85
C CYS A 70 -9.16 19.13 4.21
N THR A 71 -9.60 20.10 5.01
CA THR A 71 -9.36 21.52 4.76
C THR A 71 -7.90 21.85 5.09
N ILE A 72 -7.17 22.44 4.13
CA ILE A 72 -5.79 22.87 4.32
C ILE A 72 -5.78 24.29 4.91
N ALA A 73 -5.10 24.47 6.05
CA ALA A 73 -5.03 25.76 6.71
C ALA A 73 -4.15 26.74 5.89
N PRO A 74 -4.64 27.96 5.56
CA PRO A 74 -3.83 28.96 4.85
C PRO A 74 -2.70 29.51 5.73
N ARG A 75 -2.82 29.34 7.05
CA ARG A 75 -1.84 29.72 8.05
C ARG A 75 -1.77 28.63 9.12
N SER A 76 -0.55 28.17 9.41
CA SER A 76 -0.28 27.14 10.40
C SER A 76 0.87 27.55 11.32
N ILE A 77 0.83 27.14 12.59
CA ILE A 77 1.78 27.55 13.62
C ILE A 77 2.36 26.31 14.32
N PHE A 78 3.69 26.20 14.34
CA PHE A 78 4.39 25.23 15.18
C PHE A 78 4.37 25.67 16.63
N ALA A 79 4.29 24.71 17.54
CA ALA A 79 4.26 24.91 18.97
C ALA A 79 5.23 23.94 19.65
N ARG A 80 5.68 24.30 20.86
CA ARG A 80 6.50 23.45 21.70
C ARG A 80 5.63 22.64 22.65
N LYS A 81 5.69 21.31 22.54
CA LYS A 81 5.15 20.35 23.52
C LYS A 81 6.25 20.04 24.52
N ASN A 82 6.18 20.64 25.72
CA ASN A 82 7.26 20.58 26.70
C ASN A 82 7.13 19.34 27.59
N TYR A 83 8.11 18.44 27.52
CA TYR A 83 8.25 17.31 28.43
C TYR A 83 9.71 16.85 28.48
N PHE A 84 10.13 16.30 29.62
CA PHE A 84 11.51 15.84 29.81
C PHE A 84 11.56 14.33 29.65
N TYR A 85 12.30 13.87 28.65
CA TYR A 85 12.61 12.46 28.48
C TYR A 85 13.98 12.30 27.79
N PRO A 86 14.79 11.27 28.12
CA PRO A 86 16.18 11.22 27.65
C PRO A 86 16.36 11.09 26.12
N ASP A 87 15.34 10.63 25.39
CA ASP A 87 15.34 10.57 23.92
C ASP A 87 14.92 11.89 23.26
N LEU A 88 14.53 12.90 24.04
CA LEU A 88 14.10 14.22 23.58
C LEU A 88 15.08 15.28 24.06
N PRO A 89 16.20 15.49 23.35
CA PRO A 89 17.33 16.28 23.85
C PRO A 89 17.01 17.76 24.09
N LYS A 90 16.00 18.31 23.38
CA LYS A 90 15.57 19.71 23.53
C LYS A 90 14.77 19.99 24.81
N GLY A 91 14.25 18.95 25.48
CA GLY A 91 13.26 19.10 26.56
C GLY A 91 11.88 19.58 26.10
N TYR A 92 11.67 19.65 24.78
CA TYR A 92 10.39 19.89 24.12
C TYR A 92 10.41 19.26 22.73
N GLN A 93 9.24 18.85 22.26
CA GLN A 93 8.99 18.38 20.90
C GLN A 93 8.35 19.52 20.12
N ILE A 94 8.89 19.86 18.95
CA ILE A 94 8.24 20.80 18.03
C ILE A 94 7.13 20.05 17.29
N SER A 95 5.89 20.46 17.54
CA SER A 95 4.67 19.88 16.95
C SER A 95 3.74 21.03 16.52
N GLN A 96 2.45 20.79 16.30
CA GLN A 96 1.45 21.84 16.09
C GLN A 96 0.31 21.63 17.07
N PHE A 97 -0.22 22.73 17.63
CA PHE A 97 -1.29 22.64 18.63
C PHE A 97 -2.56 23.33 18.13
N GLU A 98 -2.66 24.65 18.22
CA GLU A 98 -3.89 25.39 17.91
C GLU A 98 -4.21 25.49 16.41
N LEU A 99 -3.19 25.61 15.56
CA LEU A 99 -3.35 25.84 14.12
C LEU A 99 -2.60 24.75 13.31
N PRO A 100 -3.12 23.52 13.28
CA PRO A 100 -2.54 22.45 12.48
C PRO A 100 -2.65 22.76 10.97
N ILE A 101 -1.90 22.02 10.16
CA ILE A 101 -1.89 22.21 8.70
C ILE A 101 -3.15 21.70 8.01
N CYS A 102 -3.81 20.69 8.57
CA CYS A 102 -5.01 20.08 8.00
C CYS A 102 -6.06 19.82 9.09
N GLU A 103 -7.33 20.10 8.78
CA GLU A 103 -8.47 19.88 9.68
C GLU A 103 -9.69 19.34 8.92
N HIS A 104 -10.60 18.68 9.63
CA HIS A 104 -11.92 18.29 9.11
C HIS A 104 -11.89 17.43 7.84
N GLY A 105 -11.08 16.37 7.87
CA GLY A 105 -11.04 15.37 6.80
C GLY A 105 -12.02 14.23 7.01
N ARG A 106 -11.98 13.25 6.11
CA ARG A 106 -12.78 12.03 6.19
C ARG A 106 -12.17 10.88 5.40
N LEU A 107 -12.50 9.66 5.80
CA LEU A 107 -12.18 8.43 5.08
C LEU A 107 -13.40 7.52 5.01
N GLU A 108 -13.68 7.01 3.81
CA GLU A 108 -14.69 5.97 3.60
C GLU A 108 -14.05 4.59 3.76
N ILE A 109 -14.61 3.79 4.67
CA ILE A 109 -14.21 2.41 4.95
C ILE A 109 -15.32 1.44 4.54
N GLU A 110 -14.92 0.24 4.12
CA GLU A 110 -15.85 -0.87 3.87
C GLU A 110 -16.08 -1.64 5.18
N THR A 111 -17.33 -1.91 5.51
CA THR A 111 -17.75 -2.70 6.68
C THR A 111 -18.70 -3.81 6.26
N GLU A 112 -19.00 -4.75 7.16
CA GLU A 112 -20.00 -5.79 6.90
C GLU A 112 -21.39 -5.22 6.57
N ASN A 113 -21.71 -4.03 7.08
CA ASN A 113 -22.97 -3.33 6.87
C ASN A 113 -22.92 -2.35 5.67
N GLY A 114 -21.85 -2.39 4.88
CA GLY A 114 -21.59 -1.48 3.77
C GLY A 114 -20.61 -0.36 4.12
N LYS A 115 -20.65 0.72 3.34
CA LYS A 115 -19.71 1.84 3.47
C LYS A 115 -20.02 2.72 4.69
N LYS A 116 -18.99 3.07 5.45
CA LYS A 116 -19.06 4.01 6.57
C LYS A 116 -18.00 5.09 6.41
N THR A 117 -18.36 6.33 6.70
CA THR A 117 -17.41 7.46 6.70
C THR A 117 -16.94 7.71 8.12
N ILE A 118 -15.62 7.77 8.30
CA ILE A 118 -14.94 8.12 9.56
C ILE A 118 -14.31 9.49 9.38
N GLY A 119 -14.58 10.42 10.30
CA GLY A 119 -13.98 11.75 10.29
C GLY A 119 -12.50 11.72 10.65
N ILE A 120 -11.75 12.70 10.14
CA ILE A 120 -10.40 13.02 10.58
C ILE A 120 -10.46 14.41 11.21
N THR A 121 -10.19 14.49 12.50
CA THR A 121 -10.17 15.77 13.23
C THR A 121 -9.07 16.67 12.67
N ARG A 122 -7.85 16.12 12.57
CA ARG A 122 -6.66 16.89 12.17
C ARG A 122 -5.53 16.01 11.64
N ILE A 123 -4.67 16.62 10.84
CA ILE A 123 -3.33 16.11 10.52
C ILE A 123 -2.33 17.22 10.81
N HIS A 124 -1.28 16.91 11.55
CA HIS A 124 -0.25 17.89 11.88
C HIS A 124 1.16 17.34 11.78
N MET A 125 2.11 18.25 11.58
CA MET A 125 3.53 17.93 11.45
C MET A 125 4.22 17.98 12.80
N GLU A 126 5.07 17.00 13.08
CA GLU A 126 5.92 17.02 14.26
C GLU A 126 7.25 16.33 14.02
N GLU A 127 8.15 16.46 14.98
CA GLU A 127 9.40 15.70 15.02
C GLU A 127 9.29 14.45 15.87
N ASP A 128 9.94 13.37 15.45
CA ASP A 128 10.09 12.19 16.29
C ASP A 128 11.17 12.40 17.37
N ALA A 129 11.04 11.62 18.44
CA ALA A 129 12.06 11.47 19.46
C ALA A 129 13.12 10.42 19.06
N GLY A 130 14.22 10.39 19.80
CA GLY A 130 15.22 9.34 19.71
C GLY A 130 14.69 7.97 20.10
N LYS A 131 15.61 7.01 20.23
CA LYS A 131 15.33 5.65 20.69
C LYS A 131 16.02 5.40 22.02
N LEU A 132 15.29 4.80 22.96
CA LEU A 132 15.86 4.23 24.18
C LEU A 132 16.02 2.72 24.05
N LEU A 133 17.20 2.25 24.41
CA LEU A 133 17.51 0.84 24.56
C LEU A 133 17.77 0.56 26.04
N HIS A 134 16.91 -0.23 26.65
CA HIS A 134 17.06 -0.64 28.04
C HIS A 134 17.90 -1.91 28.11
N ASP A 135 19.02 -1.84 28.81
CA ASP A 135 19.91 -2.97 29.09
C ASP A 135 19.71 -3.36 30.57
N SER A 136 19.46 -4.65 30.83
CA SER A 136 19.11 -5.13 32.17
C SER A 136 20.17 -4.83 33.22
N ASP A 137 21.44 -4.71 32.81
CA ASP A 137 22.57 -4.60 33.72
C ASP A 137 23.32 -3.25 33.64
N ALA A 138 23.06 -2.43 32.62
CA ALA A 138 23.85 -1.22 32.31
C ALA A 138 23.05 0.10 32.23
N GLY A 139 21.76 0.06 32.60
CA GLY A 139 20.87 1.22 32.47
C GLY A 139 20.36 1.42 31.05
N SER A 140 19.95 2.65 30.72
CA SER A 140 19.36 2.96 29.41
C SER A 140 20.38 3.65 28.51
N ARG A 141 20.46 3.23 27.24
CA ARG A 141 21.30 3.85 26.20
C ARG A 141 20.41 4.67 25.27
N VAL A 142 20.88 5.85 24.90
CA VAL A 142 20.17 6.80 24.02
C VAL A 142 20.78 6.79 22.63
N ASP A 143 19.96 6.57 21.61
CA ASP A 143 20.30 6.76 20.20
C ASP A 143 19.43 7.87 19.60
N LEU A 144 20.07 8.97 19.19
CA LEU A 144 19.42 10.16 18.66
C LEU A 144 19.41 10.21 17.13
N ASN A 145 19.74 9.11 16.44
CA ASN A 145 19.60 9.02 14.98
C ASN A 145 18.17 9.35 14.52
N ARG A 146 17.15 8.93 15.27
CA ARG A 146 15.74 9.18 14.96
C ARG A 146 15.21 10.55 15.43
N ALA A 147 15.90 11.23 16.34
CA ALA A 147 15.47 12.53 16.82
C ALA A 147 15.38 13.53 15.66
N CYS A 148 14.28 14.27 15.55
CA CYS A 148 13.96 15.16 14.42
C CYS A 148 13.61 14.48 13.09
N THR A 149 13.38 13.17 13.05
CA THR A 149 12.77 12.55 11.85
C THR A 149 11.33 13.09 11.69
N PRO A 150 10.87 13.45 10.48
CA PRO A 150 9.55 14.05 10.32
C PRO A 150 8.42 13.04 10.53
N LEU A 151 7.36 13.49 11.19
CA LEU A 151 6.13 12.75 11.40
C LEU A 151 4.91 13.56 10.96
N LEU A 152 3.89 12.85 10.50
CA LEU A 152 2.52 13.32 10.52
C LEU A 152 1.75 12.58 11.61
N GLU A 153 1.15 13.31 12.54
CA GLU A 153 0.15 12.76 13.47
C GLU A 153 -1.25 13.01 12.89
N ILE A 154 -1.98 11.92 12.66
CA ILE A 154 -3.30 11.86 12.03
C ILE A 154 -4.29 11.37 13.09
N VAL A 155 -5.18 12.26 13.51
CA VAL A 155 -6.14 12.00 14.59
C VAL A 155 -7.53 11.84 13.99
N SER A 156 -8.12 10.65 14.18
CA SER A 156 -9.50 10.40 13.74
C SER A 156 -10.51 11.01 14.70
N GLU A 157 -11.71 11.29 14.19
CA GLU A 157 -12.88 11.41 15.05
C GLU A 157 -13.17 10.06 15.75
N PRO A 158 -13.85 10.08 16.91
CA PRO A 158 -14.24 8.86 17.62
C PRO A 158 -15.49 8.22 16.99
N ASP A 159 -15.45 7.94 15.68
CA ASP A 159 -16.61 7.46 14.90
C ASP A 159 -16.66 5.93 14.77
N MET A 160 -15.57 5.23 15.12
CA MET A 160 -15.44 3.79 14.93
C MET A 160 -16.14 3.03 16.05
N SER A 161 -16.89 1.99 15.69
CA SER A 161 -17.78 1.25 16.59
C SER A 161 -17.38 -0.22 16.78
N SER A 162 -16.28 -0.64 16.17
CA SER A 162 -15.72 -1.99 16.34
C SER A 162 -14.23 -1.99 16.01
N SER A 163 -13.54 -3.04 16.48
CA SER A 163 -12.14 -3.26 16.10
C SER A 163 -11.98 -3.53 14.59
N ASP A 164 -12.97 -4.13 13.93
CA ASP A 164 -12.94 -4.35 12.48
C ASP A 164 -13.02 -3.04 11.69
N GLU A 165 -13.84 -2.10 12.12
CA GLU A 165 -13.86 -0.74 11.56
C GLU A 165 -12.52 -0.02 11.79
N ALA A 166 -11.92 -0.17 12.96
CA ALA A 166 -10.60 0.39 13.26
C ALA A 166 -9.51 -0.17 12.33
N ILE A 167 -9.52 -1.49 12.06
CA ILE A 167 -8.58 -2.09 11.12
C ILE A 167 -8.87 -1.67 9.68
N ALA A 168 -10.13 -1.55 9.27
CA ALA A 168 -10.50 -1.07 7.95
C ALA A 168 -10.02 0.38 7.73
N TYR A 169 -10.19 1.25 8.73
CA TYR A 169 -9.65 2.61 8.73
C TYR A 169 -8.13 2.64 8.59
N LEU A 170 -7.42 1.87 9.43
CA LEU A 170 -5.95 1.83 9.41
C LEU A 170 -5.41 1.31 8.08
N LYS A 171 -6.00 0.25 7.53
CA LYS A 171 -5.62 -0.27 6.20
C LYS A 171 -5.87 0.76 5.11
N LYS A 172 -6.99 1.47 5.16
CA LYS A 172 -7.33 2.49 4.16
C LYS A 172 -6.35 3.66 4.22
N LEU A 173 -6.08 4.16 5.42
CA LEU A 173 -5.13 5.25 5.65
C LEU A 173 -3.72 4.85 5.23
N HIS A 174 -3.26 3.67 5.65
CA HIS A 174 -1.98 3.07 5.27
C HIS A 174 -1.84 2.98 3.75
N GLN A 175 -2.85 2.43 3.06
CA GLN A 175 -2.86 2.36 1.60
C GLN A 175 -2.69 3.74 0.97
N ILE A 176 -3.42 4.76 1.45
CA ILE A 176 -3.33 6.13 0.91
C ILE A 176 -1.93 6.70 1.07
N ILE A 177 -1.36 6.68 2.28
CA ILE A 177 -0.05 7.33 2.52
C ILE A 177 1.10 6.63 1.81
N VAL A 178 1.05 5.29 1.68
CA VAL A 178 2.04 4.51 0.92
C VAL A 178 1.91 4.80 -0.56
N TYR A 179 0.68 4.84 -1.07
CA TYR A 179 0.43 5.12 -2.48
C TYR A 179 0.82 6.55 -2.89
N LEU A 180 0.71 7.52 -1.97
CA LEU A 180 1.23 8.87 -2.16
C LEU A 180 2.77 8.94 -2.13
N GLY A 181 3.44 7.90 -1.63
CA GLY A 181 4.89 7.87 -1.40
C GLY A 181 5.33 8.73 -0.22
N VAL A 182 4.41 9.06 0.70
CA VAL A 182 4.65 9.94 1.85
C VAL A 182 5.28 9.17 3.01
N CYS A 183 4.90 7.91 3.19
CA CYS A 183 5.38 6.99 4.22
C CYS A 183 5.60 5.61 3.56
N ASP A 184 6.61 4.85 3.98
CA ASP A 184 6.81 3.47 3.49
C ASP A 184 5.82 2.47 4.12
N GLY A 185 5.15 2.85 5.21
CA GLY A 185 4.13 2.05 5.87
C GLY A 185 4.65 0.80 6.57
N ASN A 186 5.96 0.69 6.84
CA ASN A 186 6.54 -0.41 7.58
C ASN A 186 6.22 -0.33 9.10
N LEU A 187 5.27 -1.16 9.55
CA LEU A 187 4.91 -1.25 10.97
C LEU A 187 6.04 -1.84 11.84
N GLU A 188 6.88 -2.74 11.31
CA GLU A 188 7.95 -3.39 12.07
C GLU A 188 9.10 -2.42 12.38
N GLU A 189 9.45 -1.57 11.41
CA GLU A 189 10.43 -0.49 11.59
C GLU A 189 9.83 0.71 12.35
N GLY A 190 8.52 0.71 12.60
CA GLY A 190 7.80 1.73 13.35
C GLY A 190 7.56 3.02 12.55
N SER A 191 7.61 2.95 11.22
CA SER A 191 7.29 4.11 10.37
C SER A 191 5.79 4.40 10.34
N PHE A 192 4.95 3.40 10.61
CA PHE A 192 3.51 3.56 10.82
C PHE A 192 3.12 3.02 12.20
N ARG A 193 2.72 3.92 13.09
CA ARG A 193 2.35 3.61 14.48
C ARG A 193 0.92 4.05 14.74
N CYS A 194 0.24 3.35 15.64
CA CYS A 194 -1.11 3.72 16.06
C CYS A 194 -1.28 3.52 17.56
N ASP A 195 -1.80 4.56 18.22
CA ASP A 195 -2.36 4.47 19.56
C ASP A 195 -3.89 4.45 19.44
N ALA A 196 -4.55 3.60 20.21
CA ALA A 196 -6.00 3.39 20.13
C ALA A 196 -6.70 3.92 21.38
N ASN A 197 -7.66 4.80 21.19
CA ASN A 197 -8.47 5.37 22.25
C ASN A 197 -9.83 4.66 22.27
N VAL A 198 -10.11 3.90 23.32
CA VAL A 198 -11.29 3.04 23.43
C VAL A 198 -12.16 3.48 24.60
N SER A 199 -13.45 3.59 24.35
CA SER A 199 -14.46 3.79 25.38
C SER A 199 -15.73 3.02 25.03
N ILE A 200 -16.48 2.62 26.05
CA ILE A 200 -17.83 2.07 25.87
C ILE A 200 -18.84 2.91 26.64
N ARG A 201 -20.07 2.98 26.12
CA ARG A 201 -21.21 3.64 26.78
C ARG A 201 -22.48 2.81 26.65
N PRO A 202 -23.42 2.86 27.60
CA PRO A 202 -24.73 2.25 27.44
C PRO A 202 -25.45 2.73 26.18
N TRP A 203 -26.18 1.82 25.51
CA TRP A 203 -26.97 2.19 24.33
C TRP A 203 -27.94 3.34 24.62
N GLY A 204 -27.98 4.34 23.74
CA GLY A 204 -28.83 5.52 23.86
C GLY A 204 -28.26 6.65 24.73
N GLN A 205 -27.13 6.45 25.41
CA GLN A 205 -26.43 7.51 26.12
C GLN A 205 -25.70 8.43 25.13
N LYS A 206 -25.88 9.75 25.26
CA LYS A 206 -25.22 10.73 24.38
C LYS A 206 -23.77 11.01 24.79
N GLU A 207 -23.52 11.07 26.08
CA GLU A 207 -22.19 11.35 26.62
C GLU A 207 -21.26 10.15 26.38
N LEU A 208 -20.01 10.45 26.00
CA LEU A 208 -18.97 9.42 25.86
C LEU A 208 -18.59 8.85 27.22
N GLY A 209 -18.24 7.57 27.25
CA GLY A 209 -17.71 6.94 28.44
C GLY A 209 -16.29 7.41 28.77
N THR A 210 -15.72 6.86 29.84
CA THR A 210 -14.31 7.08 30.16
C THR A 210 -13.44 6.39 29.12
N ARG A 211 -12.44 7.11 28.62
CA ARG A 211 -11.49 6.63 27.60
C ARG A 211 -10.31 5.92 28.23
N ALA A 212 -9.91 4.79 27.67
CA ALA A 212 -8.60 4.20 27.88
C ALA A 212 -7.77 4.35 26.61
N GLU A 213 -6.49 4.67 26.77
CA GLU A 213 -5.55 4.82 25.68
C GLU A 213 -4.61 3.63 25.65
N LEU A 214 -4.64 2.86 24.57
CA LEU A 214 -3.79 1.70 24.32
C LEU A 214 -2.58 2.15 23.51
N LYS A 215 -1.38 1.95 24.05
CA LYS A 215 -0.10 2.33 23.40
C LYS A 215 0.76 1.13 23.01
N ASN A 216 1.73 1.39 22.12
CA ASN A 216 2.81 0.49 21.71
C ASN A 216 2.31 -0.77 21.00
N ILE A 217 1.49 -0.59 19.97
CA ILE A 217 0.93 -1.68 19.19
C ILE A 217 1.40 -1.60 17.74
N ASN A 218 2.33 -2.49 17.37
CA ASN A 218 3.05 -2.43 16.09
C ASN A 218 2.49 -3.40 15.04
N SER A 219 1.20 -3.77 15.10
CA SER A 219 0.56 -4.65 14.12
C SER A 219 -0.95 -4.46 14.11
N PHE A 220 -1.57 -4.47 12.92
CA PHE A 220 -3.04 -4.46 12.79
C PHE A 220 -3.71 -5.61 13.54
N ARG A 221 -3.09 -6.80 13.56
CA ARG A 221 -3.63 -7.93 14.31
C ARG A 221 -3.67 -7.64 15.82
N PHE A 222 -2.58 -7.08 16.35
CA PHE A 222 -2.49 -6.76 17.76
C PHE A 222 -3.35 -5.55 18.14
N ILE A 223 -3.56 -4.59 17.23
CA ILE A 223 -4.50 -3.46 17.46
C ILE A 223 -5.91 -4.01 17.63
N LYS A 224 -6.34 -4.91 16.75
CA LYS A 224 -7.65 -5.56 16.86
C LYS A 224 -7.81 -6.26 18.20
N GLN A 225 -6.86 -7.12 18.57
CA GLN A 225 -6.88 -7.85 19.84
C GLN A 225 -6.89 -6.93 21.05
N ALA A 226 -6.09 -5.87 21.03
CA ALA A 226 -6.02 -4.92 22.14
C ALA A 226 -7.33 -4.15 22.32
N ILE A 227 -7.98 -3.74 21.23
CA ILE A 227 -9.29 -3.09 21.26
C ILE A 227 -10.34 -4.06 21.80
N ASP A 228 -10.39 -5.29 21.28
CA ASP A 228 -11.36 -6.30 21.69
C ASP A 228 -11.24 -6.60 23.20
N TYR A 229 -10.01 -6.82 23.68
CA TYR A 229 -9.73 -7.02 25.11
C TYR A 229 -10.12 -5.82 25.96
N GLU A 230 -9.81 -4.60 25.51
CA GLU A 230 -10.11 -3.38 26.26
C GLU A 230 -11.62 -3.15 26.39
N VAL A 231 -12.37 -3.44 25.33
CA VAL A 231 -13.83 -3.38 25.32
C VAL A 231 -14.44 -4.37 26.30
N GLU A 232 -13.97 -5.62 26.31
CA GLU A 232 -14.42 -6.65 27.25
C GLU A 232 -14.10 -6.24 28.69
N ARG A 233 -12.87 -5.80 28.98
CA ARG A 233 -12.47 -5.34 30.32
C ARG A 233 -13.35 -4.17 30.80
N GLN A 234 -13.61 -3.17 29.95
CA GLN A 234 -14.48 -2.06 30.35
C GLN A 234 -15.91 -2.54 30.63
N ALA A 235 -16.42 -3.49 29.85
CA ALA A 235 -17.76 -4.04 30.06
C ALA A 235 -17.84 -4.78 31.40
N ASP A 236 -16.88 -5.65 31.70
CA ASP A 236 -16.83 -6.40 32.97
C ASP A 236 -16.82 -5.46 34.18
N ILE A 237 -15.97 -4.42 34.15
CA ILE A 237 -15.90 -3.40 35.22
C ILE A 237 -17.26 -2.73 35.44
N LEU A 238 -17.97 -2.37 34.36
CA LEU A 238 -19.25 -1.69 34.45
C LEU A 238 -20.38 -2.64 34.91
N GLU A 239 -20.35 -3.91 34.49
CA GLU A 239 -21.34 -4.91 34.90
C GLU A 239 -21.20 -5.30 36.38
N GLU A 240 -19.99 -5.31 36.92
CA GLU A 240 -19.71 -5.51 38.35
C GLU A 240 -20.08 -4.28 39.21
N GLY A 241 -20.59 -3.20 38.60
CA GLY A 241 -20.93 -1.95 39.28
C GLY A 241 -19.73 -1.06 39.60
N GLY A 242 -18.56 -1.36 39.02
CA GLY A 242 -17.36 -0.56 39.09
C GLY A 242 -17.41 0.70 38.20
N ARG A 243 -16.26 1.37 38.08
CA ARG A 243 -16.11 2.57 37.25
C ARG A 243 -14.82 2.48 36.45
N VAL A 244 -14.92 2.70 35.14
CA VAL A 244 -13.75 2.83 34.28
C VAL A 244 -13.04 4.14 34.62
N VAL A 245 -11.75 4.06 34.94
CA VAL A 245 -10.86 5.20 35.18
C VAL A 245 -10.07 5.51 33.92
N GLN A 246 -9.69 6.79 33.74
CA GLN A 246 -8.88 7.17 32.59
C GLN A 246 -7.43 6.77 32.82
N GLU A 247 -6.90 5.96 31.91
CA GLU A 247 -5.56 5.39 32.02
C GLU A 247 -4.92 5.17 30.65
N THR A 248 -3.59 5.23 30.63
CA THR A 248 -2.79 4.78 29.50
C THR A 248 -2.32 3.36 29.79
N ARG A 249 -2.65 2.43 28.90
CA ARG A 249 -2.37 1.00 29.06
C ARG A 249 -1.43 0.51 27.98
N LEU A 250 -0.60 -0.47 28.35
CA LEU A 250 0.30 -1.17 27.44
C LEU A 250 -0.29 -2.53 27.12
N PHE A 251 -0.44 -2.86 25.84
CA PHE A 251 -0.84 -4.20 25.41
C PHE A 251 0.37 -5.13 25.35
N ASP A 252 0.25 -6.30 25.97
CA ASP A 252 1.26 -7.34 25.97
C ASP A 252 0.84 -8.42 24.95
N THR A 253 1.62 -8.55 23.89
CA THR A 253 1.29 -9.40 22.74
C THR A 253 1.41 -10.89 23.04
N ASP A 254 2.16 -11.27 24.07
CA ASP A 254 2.39 -12.67 24.43
C ASP A 254 1.24 -13.20 25.30
N SER A 255 0.80 -12.39 26.26
CA SER A 255 -0.34 -12.72 27.13
C SER A 255 -1.70 -12.38 26.50
N GLY A 256 -1.75 -11.47 25.53
CA GLY A 256 -2.99 -10.94 24.96
C GLY A 256 -3.77 -10.04 25.93
N THR A 257 -3.12 -9.50 26.96
CA THR A 257 -3.74 -8.65 27.99
C THR A 257 -3.13 -7.26 28.01
N SER A 258 -3.83 -6.29 28.60
CA SER A 258 -3.30 -4.94 28.81
C SER A 258 -2.99 -4.68 30.29
N ARG A 259 -1.91 -3.94 30.56
CA ARG A 259 -1.53 -3.47 31.90
C ARG A 259 -1.60 -1.95 32.00
N SER A 260 -2.05 -1.42 33.14
CA SER A 260 -2.03 0.02 33.40
C SER A 260 -0.58 0.48 33.55
N MET A 261 -0.16 1.51 32.82
CA MET A 261 1.16 2.11 33.01
C MET A 261 1.12 3.25 34.02
N ARG A 262 0.07 4.08 33.97
CA ARG A 262 -0.04 5.31 34.76
C ARG A 262 -1.50 5.77 34.84
N SER A 263 -1.93 6.19 36.03
CA SER A 263 -3.22 6.84 36.29
C SER A 263 -3.14 8.34 36.04
N LYS A 264 -4.16 8.92 35.42
CA LYS A 264 -4.15 10.31 34.93
C LYS A 264 -4.34 11.40 36.00
N GLU A 265 -4.02 11.15 37.28
CA GLU A 265 -3.98 12.23 38.29
C GLU A 265 -2.95 13.32 37.90
N GLU A 266 -2.03 13.00 36.99
CA GLU A 266 -1.19 13.94 36.24
C GLU A 266 -1.70 14.08 34.80
N ALA A 267 -2.71 14.90 34.53
CA ALA A 267 -2.86 15.42 33.18
C ALA A 267 -1.57 16.20 32.86
N HIS A 268 -0.69 15.64 32.01
CA HIS A 268 0.59 16.28 31.72
C HIS A 268 0.33 17.66 31.11
N ASP A 269 0.57 18.70 31.91
CA ASP A 269 0.63 20.06 31.42
C ASP A 269 1.87 20.20 30.54
N TYR A 270 1.70 19.86 29.25
CA TYR A 270 2.72 20.00 28.23
C TYR A 270 3.09 21.46 27.96
N ARG A 271 2.42 22.43 28.61
CA ARG A 271 2.70 23.87 28.50
C ARG A 271 2.88 24.30 27.06
N TYR A 272 1.92 23.95 26.20
CA TYR A 272 1.99 24.31 24.79
C TYR A 272 2.09 25.83 24.62
N PHE A 273 3.02 26.28 23.79
CA PHE A 273 3.09 27.66 23.32
C PHE A 273 3.67 27.71 21.90
N PRO A 274 3.32 28.72 21.09
CA PRO A 274 3.88 28.89 19.75
C PRO A 274 5.42 28.91 19.76
N ASP A 275 6.05 28.16 18.87
CA ASP A 275 7.51 28.12 18.79
C ASP A 275 8.03 29.47 18.23
N PRO A 276 8.77 30.26 19.02
CA PRO A 276 9.25 31.57 18.57
C PRO A 276 10.37 31.48 17.51
N ASP A 277 11.02 30.33 17.37
CA ASP A 277 12.13 30.14 16.45
C ASP A 277 11.65 29.84 15.02
N LEU A 278 10.36 29.51 14.86
CA LEU A 278 9.73 29.22 13.57
C LEU A 278 8.69 30.29 13.24
N VAL A 279 8.85 30.95 12.09
CA VAL A 279 7.84 31.87 11.57
C VAL A 279 6.55 31.12 11.22
N PRO A 280 5.37 31.78 11.29
CA PRO A 280 4.12 31.17 10.84
C PRO A 280 4.24 30.64 9.40
N LEU A 281 3.80 29.41 9.19
CA LEU A 281 3.75 28.80 7.87
C LEU A 281 2.53 29.35 7.13
N ILE A 282 2.77 29.97 5.97
CA ILE A 282 1.72 30.44 5.07
C ILE A 282 1.65 29.49 3.87
N VAL A 283 0.48 28.89 3.65
CA VAL A 283 0.22 28.03 2.50
C VAL A 283 -0.74 28.77 1.58
N SER A 284 -0.20 29.25 0.45
CA SER A 284 -1.02 29.96 -0.53
C SER A 284 -2.00 29.01 -1.20
N GLU A 285 -3.12 29.56 -1.65
CA GLU A 285 -4.11 28.83 -2.45
C GLU A 285 -3.48 28.25 -3.73
N GLU A 286 -2.55 28.98 -4.36
CA GLU A 286 -1.79 28.50 -5.51
C GLU A 286 -0.97 27.23 -5.19
N TRP A 287 -0.34 27.16 -4.01
CA TRP A 287 0.40 25.97 -3.60
C TRP A 287 -0.55 24.80 -3.35
N VAL A 288 -1.69 25.02 -2.69
CA VAL A 288 -2.72 23.98 -2.50
C VAL A 288 -3.23 23.45 -3.84
N GLU A 289 -3.50 24.33 -4.80
CA GLU A 289 -3.98 23.96 -6.13
C GLU A 289 -2.91 23.24 -6.95
N GLN A 290 -1.64 23.65 -6.86
CA GLN A 290 -0.53 22.90 -7.44
C GLN A 290 -0.46 21.49 -6.84
N ALA A 291 -0.51 21.37 -5.51
CA ALA A 291 -0.48 20.06 -4.84
C ALA A 291 -1.68 19.19 -5.22
N ARG A 292 -2.86 19.78 -5.45
CA ARG A 292 -4.06 19.08 -5.92
C ARG A 292 -3.88 18.51 -7.34
N ARG A 293 -3.26 19.27 -8.24
CA ARG A 293 -2.99 18.83 -9.62
C ARG A 293 -1.92 17.75 -9.70
N GLU A 294 -0.93 17.80 -8.81
CA GLU A 294 0.15 16.82 -8.72
C GLU A 294 -0.26 15.57 -7.93
N LEU A 295 -1.41 15.59 -7.25
CA LEU A 295 -1.90 14.45 -6.48
C LEU A 295 -2.21 13.29 -7.44
N PRO A 296 -1.62 12.10 -7.23
CA PRO A 296 -1.95 10.95 -8.06
C PRO A 296 -3.40 10.53 -7.84
N GLU A 297 -3.98 9.90 -8.85
CA GLU A 297 -5.26 9.22 -8.73
C GLU A 297 -5.16 8.14 -7.64
N LEU A 298 -5.93 8.30 -6.56
CA LEU A 298 -5.94 7.38 -5.42
C LEU A 298 -6.44 5.98 -5.82
N PRO A 299 -6.07 4.91 -5.09
CA PRO A 299 -6.39 3.54 -5.45
C PRO A 299 -7.86 3.29 -5.76
N ALA A 300 -8.78 3.80 -4.93
CA ALA A 300 -10.21 3.59 -5.12
C ALA A 300 -10.73 4.22 -6.42
N ALA A 301 -10.33 5.46 -6.71
CA ALA A 301 -10.69 6.13 -7.95
C ALA A 301 -10.10 5.39 -9.17
N LYS A 302 -8.84 4.94 -9.05
CA LYS A 302 -8.16 4.20 -10.12
C LYS A 302 -8.79 2.84 -10.40
N ILE A 303 -9.23 2.11 -9.37
CA ILE A 303 -9.97 0.84 -9.52
C ILE A 303 -11.27 1.09 -10.29
N GLU A 304 -12.05 2.09 -9.89
CA GLU A 304 -13.30 2.43 -10.59
C GLU A 304 -13.05 2.82 -12.04
N ARG A 305 -11.98 3.57 -12.31
CA ARG A 305 -11.58 3.95 -13.66
C ARG A 305 -11.19 2.73 -14.49
N PHE A 306 -10.35 1.84 -13.98
CA PHE A 306 -9.95 0.63 -14.69
C PHE A 306 -11.13 -0.27 -15.03
N VAL A 307 -12.09 -0.42 -14.11
CA VAL A 307 -13.30 -1.21 -14.37
C VAL A 307 -14.17 -0.55 -15.45
N LYS A 308 -14.35 0.77 -15.42
CA LYS A 308 -15.25 1.48 -16.34
C LYS A 308 -14.64 1.76 -17.72
N GLU A 309 -13.40 2.22 -17.76
CA GLU A 309 -12.73 2.67 -18.99
C GLU A 309 -11.98 1.54 -19.69
N TYR A 310 -11.40 0.59 -18.94
CA TYR A 310 -10.63 -0.52 -19.51
C TYR A 310 -11.38 -1.86 -19.49
N GLU A 311 -12.63 -1.86 -19.00
CA GLU A 311 -13.56 -2.99 -19.00
C GLU A 311 -12.97 -4.28 -18.38
N ILE A 312 -12.07 -4.14 -17.41
CA ILE A 312 -11.50 -5.28 -16.69
C ILE A 312 -12.35 -5.67 -15.47
N PRO A 313 -12.34 -6.94 -15.05
CA PRO A 313 -13.00 -7.35 -13.81
C PRO A 313 -12.47 -6.56 -12.60
N ARG A 314 -13.34 -6.29 -11.63
CA ARG A 314 -12.97 -5.57 -10.40
C ARG A 314 -11.79 -6.23 -9.68
N TYR A 315 -11.75 -7.55 -9.63
CA TYR A 315 -10.64 -8.31 -9.05
C TYR A 315 -9.30 -7.96 -9.72
N ASP A 316 -9.24 -7.93 -11.05
CA ASP A 316 -8.03 -7.54 -11.78
C ASP A 316 -7.62 -6.09 -11.44
N ALA A 317 -8.59 -5.17 -11.39
CA ALA A 317 -8.35 -3.77 -11.06
C ALA A 317 -7.81 -3.60 -9.63
N GLU A 318 -8.33 -4.33 -8.65
CA GLU A 318 -7.86 -4.32 -7.26
C GLU A 318 -6.41 -4.81 -7.14
N VAL A 319 -6.06 -5.89 -7.83
CA VAL A 319 -4.68 -6.41 -7.86
C VAL A 319 -3.74 -5.40 -8.51
N LEU A 320 -4.11 -4.85 -9.66
CA LEU A 320 -3.26 -3.88 -10.39
C LEU A 320 -3.09 -2.56 -9.65
N ALA A 321 -4.11 -2.12 -8.90
CA ALA A 321 -4.09 -0.87 -8.14
C ALA A 321 -3.53 -1.04 -6.72
N THR A 322 -3.03 -2.23 -6.34
CA THR A 322 -2.47 -2.48 -5.01
C THR A 322 -1.24 -1.60 -4.76
N GLU A 323 -0.35 -1.49 -5.75
CA GLU A 323 0.82 -0.62 -5.70
C GLU A 323 0.74 0.41 -6.83
N ARG A 324 1.20 1.63 -6.55
CA ARG A 324 1.14 2.72 -7.54
C ARG A 324 1.94 2.40 -8.79
N ALA A 325 3.15 1.87 -8.63
CA ALA A 325 4.02 1.56 -9.76
C ALA A 325 3.38 0.51 -10.69
N ASN A 326 2.75 -0.52 -10.13
CA ASN A 326 2.01 -1.53 -10.90
C ASN A 326 0.84 -0.91 -11.68
N ALA A 327 0.10 -0.03 -11.03
CA ALA A 327 -1.04 0.64 -11.64
C ALA A 327 -0.60 1.61 -12.76
N ASP A 328 0.48 2.35 -12.55
CA ASP A 328 1.03 3.30 -13.52
C ASP A 328 1.64 2.56 -14.73
N TYR A 329 2.32 1.43 -14.50
CA TYR A 329 2.81 0.54 -15.56
C TYR A 329 1.67 -0.01 -16.43
N TYR A 330 0.64 -0.55 -15.79
CA TYR A 330 -0.53 -1.08 -16.50
C TYR A 330 -1.26 0.02 -17.28
N ASP A 331 -1.49 1.19 -16.68
CA ASP A 331 -2.14 2.31 -17.34
C ASP A 331 -1.36 2.79 -18.57
N ALA A 332 -0.02 2.85 -18.47
CA ALA A 332 0.86 3.15 -19.60
C ALA A 332 0.80 2.08 -20.70
N LEU A 333 0.76 0.80 -20.33
CA LEU A 333 0.66 -0.31 -21.26
C LEU A 333 -0.67 -0.29 -22.04
N VAL A 334 -1.79 -0.06 -21.34
CA VAL A 334 -3.11 0.04 -21.98
C VAL A 334 -3.18 1.22 -22.94
N LYS A 335 -2.60 2.38 -22.59
CA LYS A 335 -2.52 3.53 -23.50
C LYS A 335 -1.73 3.24 -24.79
N LEU A 336 -0.77 2.31 -24.75
CA LEU A 336 0.03 1.92 -25.92
C LEU A 336 -0.61 0.84 -26.79
N HIS A 337 -1.44 -0.02 -26.19
CA HIS A 337 -2.01 -1.20 -26.85
C HIS A 337 -3.51 -1.09 -27.14
N GLY A 338 -4.29 -0.53 -26.22
CA GLY A 338 -5.74 -0.36 -26.32
C GLY A 338 -6.60 -1.56 -25.89
N ASN A 339 -6.01 -2.66 -25.41
CA ASN A 339 -6.76 -3.84 -24.93
C ASN A 339 -6.53 -4.05 -23.43
N GLY A 340 -7.40 -3.47 -22.60
CA GLY A 340 -7.31 -3.53 -21.14
C GLY A 340 -7.18 -4.96 -20.62
N LYS A 341 -8.03 -5.88 -21.08
CA LYS A 341 -8.06 -7.26 -20.57
C LYS A 341 -6.82 -8.08 -20.96
N LEU A 342 -6.31 -7.91 -22.18
CA LEU A 342 -5.06 -8.57 -22.56
C LEU A 342 -3.90 -8.05 -21.71
N CYS A 343 -3.81 -6.72 -21.56
CA CYS A 343 -2.80 -6.08 -20.73
C CYS A 343 -2.88 -6.54 -19.26
N SER A 344 -4.08 -6.63 -18.67
CA SER A 344 -4.24 -7.03 -17.26
C SER A 344 -3.76 -8.47 -17.04
N ASN A 345 -4.13 -9.38 -17.93
CA ASN A 345 -3.71 -10.79 -17.86
C ASN A 345 -2.18 -10.95 -17.94
N TRP A 346 -1.51 -10.15 -18.77
CA TRP A 346 -0.05 -10.21 -18.92
C TRP A 346 0.70 -9.58 -17.77
N VAL A 347 0.21 -8.44 -17.26
CA VAL A 347 0.80 -7.81 -16.07
C VAL A 347 0.63 -8.73 -14.86
N MET A 348 -0.60 -9.15 -14.55
CA MET A 348 -0.86 -10.02 -13.40
C MET A 348 -0.23 -11.41 -13.52
N GLY A 349 -0.05 -11.90 -14.74
CA GLY A 349 0.54 -13.20 -15.02
C GLY A 349 2.06 -13.16 -15.09
N GLU A 350 2.60 -12.76 -16.23
CA GLU A 350 4.02 -12.92 -16.53
C GLU A 350 4.89 -11.83 -15.89
N VAL A 351 4.42 -10.57 -15.84
CA VAL A 351 5.19 -9.47 -15.22
C VAL A 351 5.30 -9.68 -13.72
N LEU A 352 4.19 -9.83 -13.00
CA LEU A 352 4.23 -10.07 -11.55
C LEU A 352 4.96 -11.37 -11.19
N ARG A 353 4.85 -12.43 -12.01
CA ARG A 353 5.64 -13.65 -11.82
C ARG A 353 7.14 -13.35 -11.93
N ALA A 354 7.57 -12.67 -12.99
CA ALA A 354 8.99 -12.38 -13.19
C ALA A 354 9.57 -11.45 -12.10
N LEU A 355 8.78 -10.49 -11.62
CA LEU A 355 9.15 -9.65 -10.48
C LEU A 355 9.37 -10.48 -9.21
N ASN A 356 8.42 -11.37 -8.89
CA ASN A 356 8.52 -12.27 -7.74
C ASN A 356 9.72 -13.23 -7.86
N ASP A 357 9.94 -13.82 -9.05
CA ASP A 357 11.06 -14.74 -9.30
C ASP A 357 12.43 -14.06 -9.12
N ASN A 358 12.51 -12.74 -9.32
CA ASN A 358 13.75 -11.95 -9.21
C ASN A 358 13.81 -11.07 -7.94
N ASN A 359 12.79 -11.10 -7.09
CA ASN A 359 12.66 -10.24 -5.91
C ASN A 359 12.91 -8.74 -6.24
N SER A 360 12.32 -8.28 -7.35
CA SER A 360 12.49 -6.91 -7.87
C SER A 360 11.16 -6.16 -7.91
N THR A 361 11.21 -4.83 -7.94
CA THR A 361 10.00 -4.00 -8.15
C THR A 361 9.75 -3.77 -9.64
N ILE A 362 8.55 -3.34 -10.00
CA ILE A 362 8.21 -3.08 -11.40
C ILE A 362 9.02 -1.93 -12.01
N ASP A 363 9.52 -1.02 -11.18
CA ASP A 363 10.40 0.07 -11.61
C ASP A 363 11.83 -0.41 -11.92
N ASP A 364 12.26 -1.51 -11.31
CA ASP A 364 13.56 -2.17 -11.57
C ASP A 364 13.50 -3.15 -12.75
N GLY A 365 12.28 -3.48 -13.21
CA GLY A 365 12.02 -4.48 -14.23
C GLY A 365 12.60 -4.06 -15.60
N PRO A 366 13.32 -4.94 -16.31
CA PRO A 366 13.90 -4.60 -17.61
C PRO A 366 12.85 -4.47 -18.72
N VAL A 367 11.65 -5.04 -18.53
CA VAL A 367 10.57 -5.01 -19.51
C VAL A 367 9.64 -3.83 -19.24
N THR A 368 9.86 -2.72 -19.95
CA THR A 368 9.02 -1.51 -19.87
C THR A 368 7.64 -1.71 -20.52
N PRO A 369 6.66 -0.84 -20.25
CA PRO A 369 5.35 -0.88 -20.94
C PRO A 369 5.47 -0.84 -22.47
N GLN A 370 6.48 -0.15 -23.00
CA GLN A 370 6.75 -0.05 -24.44
C GLN A 370 7.21 -1.40 -25.01
N LEU A 371 8.12 -2.08 -24.33
CA LEU A 371 8.62 -3.38 -24.74
C LEU A 371 7.51 -4.43 -24.70
N LEU A 372 6.76 -4.49 -23.60
CA LEU A 372 5.63 -5.40 -23.48
C LEU A 372 4.54 -5.09 -24.51
N GLY A 373 4.19 -3.82 -24.69
CA GLY A 373 3.21 -3.40 -25.70
C GLY A 373 3.60 -3.78 -27.12
N GLY A 374 4.90 -3.72 -27.46
CA GLY A 374 5.43 -4.22 -28.72
C GLY A 374 5.22 -5.72 -28.90
N MET A 375 5.51 -6.51 -27.86
CA MET A 375 5.27 -7.96 -27.89
C MET A 375 3.79 -8.30 -28.05
N LEU A 376 2.90 -7.61 -27.33
CA LEU A 376 1.46 -7.86 -27.39
C LEU A 376 0.88 -7.57 -28.78
N LYS A 377 1.39 -6.54 -29.48
CA LYS A 377 1.02 -6.29 -30.89
C LYS A 377 1.36 -7.46 -31.81
N ARG A 378 2.43 -8.22 -31.53
CA ARG A 378 2.80 -9.43 -32.28
C ARG A 378 1.90 -10.63 -31.98
N ILE A 379 1.17 -10.59 -30.88
CA ILE A 379 0.10 -11.55 -30.62
C ILE A 379 -1.14 -11.18 -31.46
N ASP A 380 -1.50 -9.90 -31.48
CA ASP A 380 -2.66 -9.39 -32.21
C ASP A 380 -2.55 -9.58 -33.72
N ASP A 381 -1.39 -9.27 -34.30
CA ASP A 381 -1.11 -9.46 -35.73
C ASP A 381 -0.86 -10.94 -36.11
N LYS A 382 -0.88 -11.84 -35.12
CA LYS A 382 -0.68 -13.29 -35.23
C LYS A 382 0.72 -13.69 -35.68
N THR A 383 1.71 -12.81 -35.58
CA THR A 383 3.13 -13.13 -35.79
C THR A 383 3.61 -14.18 -34.80
N ILE A 384 3.14 -14.14 -33.56
CA ILE A 384 3.43 -15.15 -32.54
C ILE A 384 2.16 -15.63 -31.83
N SER A 385 2.18 -16.89 -31.37
CA SER A 385 1.10 -17.41 -30.53
C SER A 385 1.28 -16.96 -29.08
N GLY A 386 0.22 -16.96 -28.27
CA GLY A 386 0.34 -16.68 -26.83
C GLY A 386 1.33 -17.61 -26.11
N LYS A 387 1.50 -18.86 -26.58
CA LYS A 387 2.49 -19.79 -26.04
C LYS A 387 3.93 -19.38 -26.39
N ILE A 388 4.15 -18.87 -27.60
CA ILE A 388 5.45 -18.36 -28.04
C ILE A 388 5.76 -17.04 -27.34
N ALA A 389 4.76 -16.17 -27.17
CA ALA A 389 4.90 -14.90 -26.48
C ALA A 389 5.47 -15.06 -25.06
N LYS A 390 5.11 -16.12 -24.32
CA LYS A 390 5.70 -16.38 -22.99
C LYS A 390 7.22 -16.58 -23.07
N LYS A 391 7.69 -17.32 -24.08
CA LYS A 391 9.13 -17.52 -24.31
C LYS A 391 9.82 -16.23 -24.75
N VAL A 392 9.16 -15.44 -25.59
CA VAL A 392 9.67 -14.13 -26.01
C VAL A 392 9.79 -13.22 -24.78
N PHE A 393 8.77 -13.16 -23.93
CA PHE A 393 8.78 -12.41 -22.68
C PHE A 393 9.94 -12.82 -21.75
N ASP A 394 10.14 -14.11 -21.51
CA ASP A 394 11.25 -14.59 -20.68
C ASP A 394 12.61 -14.14 -21.24
N ALA A 395 12.79 -14.17 -22.57
CA ALA A 395 14.00 -13.69 -23.22
C ALA A 395 14.13 -12.16 -23.19
N MET A 396 13.01 -11.42 -23.29
CA MET A 396 12.99 -9.95 -23.11
C MET A 396 13.43 -9.60 -21.69
N TRP A 397 12.95 -10.35 -20.70
CA TRP A 397 13.31 -10.14 -19.30
C TRP A 397 14.81 -10.33 -19.06
N GLN A 398 15.40 -11.37 -19.65
CA GLN A 398 16.83 -11.65 -19.45
C GLN A 398 17.76 -10.69 -20.20
N SER A 399 17.33 -10.20 -21.37
CA SER A 399 18.21 -9.45 -22.28
C SER A 399 17.93 -7.95 -22.35
N GLY A 400 16.73 -7.51 -21.96
CA GLY A 400 16.25 -6.14 -22.17
C GLY A 400 15.96 -5.78 -23.64
N LYS A 401 16.05 -6.74 -24.57
CA LYS A 401 15.78 -6.52 -26.00
C LYS A 401 14.27 -6.45 -26.27
N ASP A 402 13.91 -5.85 -27.40
CA ASP A 402 12.55 -5.83 -27.91
C ASP A 402 12.11 -7.19 -28.48
N ALA A 403 10.80 -7.36 -28.61
CA ALA A 403 10.20 -8.61 -29.06
C ALA A 403 10.59 -8.99 -30.49
N ASP A 404 10.70 -8.02 -31.41
CA ASP A 404 10.96 -8.30 -32.83
C ASP A 404 12.37 -8.84 -33.00
N THR A 405 13.35 -8.22 -32.34
CA THR A 405 14.74 -8.72 -32.30
C THR A 405 14.80 -10.18 -31.80
N ILE A 406 14.08 -10.50 -30.72
CA ILE A 406 14.07 -11.86 -30.15
C ILE A 406 13.36 -12.86 -31.07
N ILE A 407 12.26 -12.45 -31.69
CA ILE A 407 11.51 -13.29 -32.62
C ILE A 407 12.38 -13.66 -33.83
N GLU A 408 13.13 -12.71 -34.37
CA GLU A 408 14.06 -12.94 -35.48
C GLU A 408 15.24 -13.83 -35.07
N GLU A 409 15.94 -13.50 -33.98
CA GLU A 409 17.10 -14.25 -33.49
C GLU A 409 16.76 -15.72 -33.18
N GLN A 410 15.56 -15.98 -32.67
CA GLN A 410 15.12 -17.34 -32.30
C GLN A 410 14.21 -18.01 -33.35
N GLY A 411 13.92 -17.34 -34.46
CA GLY A 411 13.06 -17.83 -35.53
C GLY A 411 11.67 -18.24 -35.03
N LEU A 412 11.04 -17.43 -34.18
CA LEU A 412 9.82 -17.76 -33.45
C LEU A 412 8.52 -17.41 -34.17
N THR A 413 8.59 -16.90 -35.39
CA THR A 413 7.42 -16.56 -36.20
C THR A 413 6.50 -17.76 -36.38
N GLN A 414 5.21 -17.53 -36.18
CA GLN A 414 4.17 -18.51 -36.37
C GLN A 414 3.99 -18.80 -37.86
N VAL A 415 3.96 -20.08 -38.21
CA VAL A 415 3.64 -20.51 -39.57
C VAL A 415 2.12 -20.53 -39.67
N SER A 416 1.58 -19.62 -40.48
CA SER A 416 0.15 -19.49 -40.77
C SER A 416 -0.22 -19.96 -42.18
N ASP A 417 0.77 -20.21 -43.03
CA ASP A 417 0.56 -20.80 -44.35
C ASP A 417 0.17 -22.28 -44.24
N LEU A 418 -1.07 -22.58 -44.65
CA LEU A 418 -1.62 -23.93 -44.64
C LEU A 418 -0.79 -24.90 -45.48
N SER A 419 -0.16 -24.42 -46.56
CA SER A 419 0.66 -25.24 -47.45
C SER A 419 1.95 -25.74 -46.79
N ALA A 420 2.49 -25.00 -45.81
CA ALA A 420 3.66 -25.39 -45.05
C ALA A 420 3.33 -26.37 -43.91
N ILE A 421 2.07 -26.44 -43.48
CA ILE A 421 1.60 -27.29 -42.36
C ILE A 421 0.95 -28.59 -42.88
N GLU A 422 0.38 -28.57 -44.09
CA GLU A 422 -0.24 -29.72 -44.72
C GLU A 422 0.61 -31.00 -44.71
N PRO A 423 1.91 -30.97 -45.09
CA PRO A 423 2.74 -32.16 -45.10
C PRO A 423 2.90 -32.78 -43.70
N LEU A 424 3.03 -31.93 -42.67
CA LEU A 424 3.13 -32.35 -41.26
C LEU A 424 1.81 -32.96 -40.77
N VAL A 425 0.67 -32.41 -41.22
CA VAL A 425 -0.65 -32.96 -40.89
C VAL A 425 -0.81 -34.34 -41.52
N ASP A 426 -0.45 -34.49 -42.80
CA ASP A 426 -0.53 -35.75 -43.53
C ASP A 426 0.39 -36.82 -42.91
N GLU A 427 1.60 -36.44 -42.50
CA GLU A 427 2.53 -37.33 -41.79
C GLU A 427 1.95 -37.83 -40.46
N VAL A 428 1.38 -36.94 -39.64
CA VAL A 428 0.79 -37.32 -38.35
C VAL A 428 -0.46 -38.18 -38.53
N ILE A 429 -1.30 -37.91 -39.53
CA ILE A 429 -2.47 -38.73 -39.86
C ILE A 429 -2.02 -40.13 -40.32
N ALA A 430 -1.03 -40.21 -41.21
CA ALA A 430 -0.48 -41.47 -41.70
C ALA A 430 0.20 -42.30 -40.60
N ALA A 431 0.85 -41.64 -39.64
CA ALA A 431 1.51 -42.29 -38.51
C ALA A 431 0.55 -42.82 -37.43
N ASN A 432 -0.73 -42.41 -37.43
CA ASN A 432 -1.71 -42.75 -36.39
C ASN A 432 -3.04 -43.31 -36.97
N PRO A 433 -3.00 -44.38 -37.80
CA PRO A 433 -4.17 -44.87 -38.53
C PRO A 433 -5.30 -45.38 -37.62
N GLY A 434 -4.98 -45.93 -36.45
CA GLY A 434 -5.98 -46.39 -35.48
C GLY A 434 -6.82 -45.25 -34.90
N GLN A 435 -6.17 -44.13 -34.55
CA GLN A 435 -6.81 -42.95 -34.01
C GLN A 435 -7.65 -42.22 -35.06
N VAL A 436 -7.25 -42.28 -36.34
CA VAL A 436 -8.06 -41.75 -37.46
C VAL A 436 -9.36 -42.54 -37.60
N ALA A 437 -9.30 -43.87 -37.54
CA ALA A 437 -10.49 -44.73 -37.60
C ALA A 437 -11.44 -44.48 -36.41
N GLU A 438 -10.89 -44.33 -35.20
CA GLU A 438 -11.69 -44.00 -34.01
C GLU A 438 -12.35 -42.60 -34.09
N TYR A 439 -11.65 -41.61 -34.63
CA TYR A 439 -12.23 -40.27 -34.84
C TYR A 439 -13.38 -40.31 -35.85
N ARG A 440 -13.19 -41.01 -36.98
CA ARG A 440 -14.25 -41.23 -38.00
C ARG A 440 -15.42 -42.07 -37.47
N GLY A 441 -15.17 -42.91 -36.46
CA GLY A 441 -16.19 -43.65 -35.72
C GLY A 441 -16.96 -42.85 -34.68
N GLY A 442 -16.74 -41.53 -34.58
CA GLY A 442 -17.52 -40.61 -33.73
C GLY A 442 -16.84 -40.16 -32.43
N LYS A 443 -15.58 -40.55 -32.16
CA LYS A 443 -14.82 -40.02 -31.00
C LYS A 443 -14.18 -38.66 -31.33
N GLU A 444 -14.99 -37.61 -31.37
CA GLU A 444 -14.52 -36.24 -31.69
C GLU A 444 -13.43 -35.69 -30.75
N LYS A 445 -13.35 -36.19 -29.51
CA LYS A 445 -12.29 -35.81 -28.54
C LYS A 445 -10.87 -36.12 -29.03
N LEU A 446 -10.69 -36.99 -30.01
CA LEU A 446 -9.38 -37.30 -30.60
C LEU A 446 -8.81 -36.14 -31.43
N LEU A 447 -9.60 -35.12 -31.78
CA LEU A 447 -9.10 -33.91 -32.43
C LEU A 447 -7.98 -33.25 -31.60
N GLY A 448 -8.15 -33.17 -30.28
CA GLY A 448 -7.16 -32.61 -29.37
C GLY A 448 -5.84 -33.39 -29.33
N PHE A 449 -5.88 -34.71 -29.56
CA PHE A 449 -4.69 -35.54 -29.69
C PHE A 449 -3.88 -35.18 -30.94
N PHE A 450 -4.54 -35.07 -32.11
CA PHE A 450 -3.89 -34.70 -33.36
C PHE A 450 -3.31 -33.27 -33.31
N VAL A 451 -4.06 -32.33 -32.74
CA VAL A 451 -3.55 -30.96 -32.47
C VAL A 451 -2.30 -31.02 -31.60
N GLY A 452 -2.30 -31.81 -30.52
CA GLY A 452 -1.13 -31.98 -29.66
C GLY A 452 0.10 -32.54 -30.38
N GLN A 453 -0.07 -33.56 -31.22
CA GLN A 453 1.02 -34.17 -31.99
C GLN A 453 1.61 -33.21 -33.02
N ILE A 454 0.75 -32.50 -33.76
CA ILE A 454 1.22 -31.54 -34.78
C ILE A 454 1.89 -30.34 -34.12
N MET A 455 1.36 -29.84 -33.00
CA MET A 455 2.01 -28.79 -32.22
C MET A 455 3.37 -29.24 -31.66
N LYS A 456 3.56 -30.53 -31.36
CA LYS A 456 4.86 -31.08 -30.96
C LYS A 456 5.83 -31.14 -32.14
N ALA A 457 5.39 -31.65 -33.29
CA ALA A 457 6.18 -31.76 -34.51
C ALA A 457 6.58 -30.38 -35.06
N SER A 458 5.66 -29.41 -35.04
CA SER A 458 5.88 -28.03 -35.48
C SER A 458 6.62 -27.16 -34.44
N LYS A 459 7.08 -27.75 -33.32
CA LYS A 459 7.70 -27.03 -32.17
C LYS A 459 6.85 -25.87 -31.63
N GLY A 460 5.53 -25.96 -31.76
CA GLY A 460 4.57 -24.95 -31.33
C GLY A 460 4.37 -23.78 -32.30
N LYS A 461 4.94 -23.82 -33.50
CA LYS A 461 4.83 -22.76 -34.52
C LYS A 461 3.55 -22.80 -35.35
N ALA A 462 2.76 -23.87 -35.32
CA ALA A 462 1.53 -23.96 -36.10
C ALA A 462 0.42 -23.11 -35.48
N ASN A 463 -0.38 -22.43 -36.31
CA ASN A 463 -1.55 -21.68 -35.85
C ASN A 463 -2.66 -22.62 -35.36
N PRO A 464 -3.09 -22.56 -34.08
CA PRO A 464 -4.10 -23.49 -33.55
C PRO A 464 -5.46 -23.41 -34.24
N GLY A 465 -5.88 -22.21 -34.66
CA GLY A 465 -7.15 -22.00 -35.36
C GLY A 465 -7.13 -22.60 -36.77
N ALA A 466 -6.12 -22.24 -37.56
CA ALA A 466 -5.95 -22.75 -38.92
C ALA A 466 -5.69 -24.28 -38.93
N LEU A 467 -4.94 -24.78 -37.96
CA LEU A 467 -4.67 -26.21 -37.77
C LEU A 467 -5.95 -27.00 -37.46
N ASN A 468 -6.82 -26.47 -36.59
CA ASN A 468 -8.10 -27.11 -36.28
C ASN A 468 -9.02 -27.20 -37.51
N GLU A 469 -9.07 -26.15 -38.34
CA GLU A 469 -9.86 -26.20 -39.57
C GLU A 469 -9.29 -27.21 -40.59
N LEU A 470 -7.98 -27.20 -40.79
CA LEU A 470 -7.31 -28.12 -41.72
C LEU A 470 -7.45 -29.59 -41.27
N LEU A 471 -7.27 -29.87 -39.98
CA LEU A 471 -7.47 -31.21 -39.41
C LEU A 471 -8.89 -31.70 -39.58
N LYS A 472 -9.90 -30.84 -39.36
CA LYS A 472 -11.30 -31.22 -39.55
C LYS A 472 -11.58 -31.61 -40.99
N LYS A 473 -11.06 -30.87 -41.98
CA LYS A 473 -11.20 -31.22 -43.41
C LYS A 473 -10.52 -32.56 -43.73
N LYS A 474 -9.24 -32.72 -43.39
CA LYS A 474 -8.47 -33.95 -43.71
C LYS A 474 -9.00 -35.20 -43.00
N LEU A 475 -9.43 -35.06 -41.75
CA LEU A 475 -9.99 -36.20 -40.99
C LEU A 475 -11.40 -36.57 -41.44
N ALA A 476 -12.20 -35.61 -41.94
CA ALA A 476 -13.50 -35.86 -42.57
C ALA A 476 -13.39 -36.59 -43.91
N GLY A 477 -12.22 -36.52 -44.57
CA GLY A 477 -11.92 -37.25 -45.80
C GLY A 477 -12.09 -36.45 -47.09
N ASP A 478 -12.12 -35.12 -47.00
CA ASP A 478 -12.11 -34.18 -48.14
C ASP A 478 -10.68 -33.82 -48.57
#